data_AF-A0A640T4U4-F1
#
_entry.id   AF-A0A640T4U4-F1
#
_cell.length_a   1.000
_cell.length_b   1.000
_cell.length_c   1.000
_cell.angle_alpha   90.00
_cell.angle_beta   90.00
_cell.angle_gamma   90.00
#
_symmetry.space_group_name_H-M   'P 1'
#
loop_
_entity.id
_entity.type
_entity.pdbx_description
1 polymer ?
#
loop_
_entity_poly.entity_id
_entity_poly.type
_entity_poly.pdbx_seq_one_letter_code
_entity_poly.pdbx_strand_id
1 'polypeptide(L)'
;MGVEFAVAAFVNPILDRLPDNGGLAARSDGARLLGKVMPFWYIGSVVLGAVWAVLAWGGVGAGLVITATALLVLSVLIPIALLVPVNSRVAQWTHGSVPADRKQPLGRWDRFHFVRVGVIVTAFVLLVIGKG
;
A
#
# COMPACT_ATOMS: atom_id res chain seq x y z
N MET A 1 -0.54 -13.09 -5.38
CA MET A 1 -1.47 -13.76 -6.31
C MET A 1 -2.55 -14.55 -5.60
N GLY A 2 -2.23 -15.50 -4.70
CA GLY A 2 -3.27 -16.27 -3.98
C GLY A 2 -4.24 -15.43 -3.14
N VAL A 3 -3.76 -14.40 -2.45
CA VAL A 3 -4.61 -13.49 -1.65
C VAL A 3 -5.59 -12.70 -2.52
N GLU A 4 -5.13 -12.15 -3.65
CA GLU A 4 -5.99 -11.38 -4.56
C GLU A 4 -7.07 -12.25 -5.19
N PHE A 5 -6.70 -13.49 -5.58
CA PHE A 5 -7.66 -14.48 -6.07
C PHE A 5 -8.68 -14.84 -4.98
N ALA A 6 -8.24 -15.09 -3.75
CA ALA A 6 -9.15 -15.44 -2.66
C ALA A 6 -10.12 -14.29 -2.34
N VAL A 7 -9.63 -13.05 -2.37
CA VAL A 7 -10.45 -11.86 -2.16
C VAL A 7 -11.49 -11.72 -3.27
N ALA A 8 -11.09 -11.85 -4.53
CA ALA A 8 -12.00 -11.71 -5.68
C ALA A 8 -13.02 -12.85 -5.77
N ALA A 9 -12.58 -14.09 -5.59
CA ALA A 9 -13.41 -15.28 -5.83
C ALA A 9 -14.28 -15.68 -4.64
N PHE A 10 -13.89 -15.36 -3.41
CA PHE A 10 -14.60 -15.80 -2.21
C PHE A 10 -15.01 -14.65 -1.30
N VAL A 11 -14.09 -13.76 -0.92
CA VAL A 11 -14.37 -12.72 0.09
C VAL A 11 -15.40 -11.71 -0.43
N ASN A 12 -15.19 -11.14 -1.62
CA ASN A 12 -16.11 -10.17 -2.20
C ASN A 12 -17.53 -10.75 -2.36
N PRO A 13 -17.73 -11.93 -2.99
CA PRO A 13 -19.05 -12.55 -3.08
C PRO A 13 -19.72 -12.83 -1.74
N ILE A 14 -18.96 -13.22 -0.71
CA ILE A 14 -19.51 -13.44 0.65
C ILE A 14 -19.99 -12.10 1.24
N LEU A 15 -19.16 -11.05 1.17
CA LEU A 15 -19.47 -9.74 1.72
C LEU A 15 -20.66 -9.08 1.02
N ASP A 16 -20.83 -9.29 -0.29
CA ASP A 16 -21.91 -8.69 -1.08
C ASP A 16 -23.27 -9.35 -0.83
N ARG A 17 -23.30 -10.54 -0.23
CA ARG A 17 -24.54 -11.26 0.14
C ARG A 17 -25.05 -10.91 1.54
N LEU A 18 -24.30 -10.12 2.32
CA LEU A 18 -24.68 -9.78 3.69
C LEU A 18 -25.82 -8.73 3.71
N PRO A 19 -26.91 -8.97 4.45
CA PRO A 19 -27.98 -7.99 4.63
C PRO A 19 -27.52 -6.79 5.47
N ASP A 20 -28.33 -5.73 5.51
CA ASP A 20 -28.17 -4.56 6.40
C ASP A 20 -26.82 -3.82 6.26
N ASN A 21 -26.28 -3.75 5.04
CA ASN A 21 -24.95 -3.19 4.77
C ASN A 21 -23.80 -3.92 5.48
N GLY A 22 -23.97 -5.18 5.89
CA GLY A 22 -22.93 -5.96 6.57
C GLY A 22 -21.61 -6.04 5.77
N GLY A 23 -21.70 -6.08 4.43
CA GLY A 23 -20.53 -6.02 3.55
C GLY A 23 -19.78 -4.69 3.61
N LEU A 24 -20.47 -3.58 3.82
CA LEU A 24 -19.86 -2.26 3.98
C LEU A 24 -19.22 -2.13 5.36
N ALA A 25 -19.90 -2.61 6.41
CA ALA A 25 -19.36 -2.65 7.77
C ALA A 25 -18.08 -3.49 7.84
N ALA A 26 -18.08 -4.68 7.26
CA ALA A 26 -16.91 -5.55 7.19
C ALA A 26 -15.73 -4.92 6.44
N ARG A 27 -15.99 -4.22 5.33
CA ARG A 27 -14.95 -3.49 4.58
C ARG A 27 -14.38 -2.32 5.39
N SER A 28 -15.24 -1.59 6.11
CA SER A 28 -14.82 -0.47 6.98
C SER A 28 -13.97 -0.95 8.15
N ASP A 29 -14.38 -2.04 8.81
CA ASP A 29 -13.62 -2.61 9.92
C ASP A 29 -12.30 -3.24 9.45
N GLY A 30 -12.34 -3.97 8.32
CA GLY A 30 -11.14 -4.47 7.65
C GLY A 30 -10.15 -3.35 7.31
N ALA A 31 -10.63 -2.22 6.79
CA ALA A 31 -9.79 -1.05 6.52
C ALA A 31 -9.16 -0.47 7.81
N ARG A 32 -9.89 -0.43 8.93
CA ARG A 32 -9.33 -0.01 10.23
C ARG A 32 -8.27 -0.97 10.75
N LEU A 33 -8.54 -2.28 10.70
CA LEU A 33 -7.60 -3.29 11.18
C LEU A 33 -6.33 -3.28 10.34
N LEU A 34 -6.46 -3.37 9.01
CA LEU A 34 -5.33 -3.33 8.09
C LEU A 34 -4.56 -2.01 8.22
N GLY A 35 -5.25 -0.88 8.37
CA GLY A 35 -4.64 0.42 8.62
C GLY A 35 -3.77 0.44 9.89
N LYS A 36 -4.19 -0.25 10.96
CA LYS A 36 -3.39 -0.39 12.21
C LYS A 36 -2.18 -1.30 12.04
N VAL A 37 -2.28 -2.35 11.24
CA VAL A 37 -1.23 -3.36 11.07
C VAL A 37 -0.22 -2.94 9.98
N MET A 38 -0.61 -2.13 9.00
CA MET A 38 0.25 -1.68 7.91
C MET A 38 1.60 -1.06 8.33
N PRO A 39 1.68 -0.20 9.38
CA PRO A 39 2.95 0.37 9.82
C PRO A 39 3.98 -0.69 10.22
N PHE A 40 3.54 -1.79 10.83
CA PHE A 40 4.42 -2.90 11.21
C PHE A 40 5.10 -3.51 9.97
N TRP A 41 4.33 -3.77 8.91
CA TRP A 41 4.87 -4.30 7.66
C TRP A 41 5.81 -3.31 6.94
N TYR A 42 5.47 -2.02 6.96
CA TYR A 42 6.32 -0.98 6.39
C TYR A 42 7.67 -0.89 7.10
N ILE A 43 7.66 -0.79 8.43
CA ILE A 43 8.88 -0.72 9.22
C ILE A 43 9.69 -2.01 9.04
N GLY A 44 9.05 -3.17 9.11
CA GLY A 44 9.72 -4.46 8.89
C GLY A 44 10.40 -4.55 7.53
N SER A 45 9.72 -4.13 6.46
CA SER A 45 10.31 -4.14 5.11
C SER A 45 11.49 -3.19 4.94
N VAL A 46 11.43 -1.99 5.55
CA VAL A 46 12.54 -1.03 5.53
C VAL A 46 13.72 -1.55 6.34
N VAL A 47 13.49 -2.11 7.53
CA VAL A 47 14.56 -2.69 8.37
C VAL A 47 15.22 -3.85 7.65
N LEU A 48 14.45 -4.77 7.06
CA LEU A 48 14.99 -5.88 6.28
C LEU A 48 15.82 -5.38 5.08
N GLY A 49 15.34 -4.37 4.37
CA GLY A 49 16.08 -3.73 3.27
C GLY A 49 17.39 -3.10 3.74
N ALA A 50 17.38 -2.39 4.87
CA ALA A 50 18.56 -1.76 5.45
C ALA A 50 19.60 -2.81 5.91
N VAL A 51 19.17 -3.88 6.58
CA VAL A 51 20.05 -5.00 6.98
C VAL A 51 20.69 -5.61 5.75
N TRP A 52 19.91 -5.87 4.71
CA TRP A 52 20.44 -6.42 3.46
C TRP A 52 21.44 -5.49 2.78
N ALA A 53 21.20 -4.17 2.77
CA ALA A 53 22.13 -3.19 2.23
C ALA A 53 23.48 -3.18 2.96
N VAL A 54 23.46 -3.33 4.29
CA VAL A 54 24.67 -3.47 5.12
C VAL A 54 25.41 -4.77 4.78
N LEU A 55 24.69 -5.88 4.64
CA LEU A 55 25.30 -7.19 4.31
C LEU A 55 25.88 -7.24 2.89
N ALA A 56 25.31 -6.50 1.94
CA ALA A 56 25.79 -6.40 0.56
C ALA A 56 26.83 -5.29 0.35
N TRP A 57 27.23 -4.59 1.42
CA TRP A 57 28.13 -3.45 1.35
C TRP A 57 29.52 -3.84 0.83
N GLY A 58 30.07 -3.05 -0.10
CA GLY A 58 31.40 -3.29 -0.70
C GLY A 58 31.42 -4.27 -1.88
N GLY A 59 30.28 -4.86 -2.27
CA GLY A 59 30.15 -5.68 -3.47
C GLY A 59 29.84 -4.89 -4.75
N VAL A 60 30.08 -5.51 -5.90
CA VAL A 60 29.59 -5.05 -7.21
C VAL A 60 28.06 -5.07 -7.16
N GLY A 61 27.41 -3.92 -6.96
CA GLY A 61 25.96 -3.82 -6.77
C GLY A 61 25.49 -2.97 -5.59
N ALA A 62 26.40 -2.56 -4.69
CA ALA A 62 26.05 -1.78 -3.49
C ALA A 62 25.24 -0.49 -3.81
N GLY A 63 25.59 0.22 -4.90
CA GLY A 63 24.84 1.41 -5.34
C GLY A 63 23.38 1.12 -5.68
N LEU A 64 23.10 0.01 -6.38
CA LEU A 64 21.73 -0.38 -6.76
C LEU A 64 20.90 -0.76 -5.52
N VAL A 65 21.52 -1.42 -4.54
CA VAL A 65 20.86 -1.81 -3.29
C VAL A 65 20.53 -0.58 -2.42
N ILE A 66 21.42 0.41 -2.36
CA ILE A 66 21.16 1.69 -1.67
C ILE A 66 20.00 2.43 -2.35
N THR A 67 20.02 2.55 -3.69
CA THR A 67 18.94 3.20 -4.44
C THR A 67 17.61 2.48 -4.23
N ALA A 68 17.58 1.16 -4.28
CA ALA A 68 16.39 0.39 -4.00
C ALA A 68 15.85 0.62 -2.58
N THR A 69 16.73 0.68 -1.58
CA THR A 69 16.36 0.96 -0.20
C THR A 69 15.73 2.35 -0.06
N ALA A 70 16.32 3.37 -0.69
CA ALA A 70 15.76 4.72 -0.72
C ALA A 70 14.37 4.77 -1.39
N LEU A 71 14.17 4.02 -2.48
CA LEU A 71 12.87 3.90 -3.14
C LEU A 71 11.83 3.21 -2.24
N LEU A 72 12.21 2.18 -1.48
CA LEU A 72 11.31 1.55 -0.51
C LEU A 72 10.89 2.53 0.59
N VAL A 73 11.82 3.32 1.13
CA VAL A 73 11.51 4.39 2.09
C VAL A 73 10.53 5.40 1.47
N LEU A 74 10.82 5.88 0.26
CA LEU A 74 9.92 6.82 -0.45
C LEU A 74 8.51 6.22 -0.64
N SER A 75 8.43 4.93 -0.94
CA SER A 75 7.15 4.22 -1.10
C SER A 75 6.31 4.15 0.18
N VAL A 76 6.94 4.26 1.36
CA VAL A 76 6.27 4.33 2.66
C VAL A 76 5.84 5.77 2.98
N LEU A 77 6.64 6.76 2.59
CA LEU A 77 6.33 8.18 2.80
C LEU A 77 5.13 8.65 1.94
N ILE A 78 5.00 8.16 0.70
CA ILE A 78 3.89 8.53 -0.20
C ILE A 78 2.51 8.25 0.44
N PRO A 79 2.21 7.05 0.97
CA PRO A 79 0.96 6.78 1.67
C PRO A 79 0.70 7.73 2.83
N ILE A 80 1.69 7.93 3.69
CA ILE A 80 1.55 8.74 4.91
C ILE A 80 1.21 10.18 4.55
N ALA A 81 1.93 10.75 3.58
CA ALA A 81 1.77 12.15 3.20
C ALA A 81 0.55 12.41 2.29
N LEU A 82 0.20 11.47 1.40
CA LEU A 82 -0.72 11.76 0.29
C LEU A 82 -1.99 10.88 0.29
N LEU A 83 -1.90 9.61 0.64
CA LEU A 83 -3.05 8.68 0.57
C LEU A 83 -3.84 8.67 1.86
N VAL A 84 -3.17 8.64 3.02
CA VAL A 84 -3.80 8.62 4.34
C VAL A 84 -4.70 9.84 4.55
N PRO A 85 -4.30 11.08 4.23
CA PRO A 85 -5.19 12.24 4.36
C PRO A 85 -6.46 12.14 3.51
N VAL A 86 -6.36 11.56 2.30
CA VAL A 86 -7.53 11.32 1.46
C VAL A 86 -8.43 10.25 2.08
N ASN A 87 -7.85 9.15 2.56
CA ASN A 87 -8.60 8.09 3.25
C ASN A 87 -9.30 8.60 4.50
N SER A 88 -8.66 9.46 5.30
CA SER A 88 -9.26 10.07 6.49
C SER A 88 -10.47 10.93 6.14
N ARG A 89 -10.45 11.63 4.99
CA ARG A 89 -11.61 12.40 4.50
C ARG A 89 -12.73 11.48 4.01
N VAL A 90 -12.39 10.44 3.24
CA VAL A 90 -13.37 9.45 2.73
C VAL A 90 -14.03 8.70 3.89
N ALA A 91 -13.29 8.40 4.95
CA ALA A 91 -13.80 7.71 6.14
C ALA A 91 -14.86 8.52 6.92
N GLN A 92 -14.98 9.83 6.68
CA GLN A 92 -15.99 10.70 7.28
C GLN A 92 -17.27 10.80 6.44
N TRP A 93 -17.29 10.23 5.23
CA TRP A 93 -18.47 10.27 4.36
C TRP A 93 -19.56 9.34 4.90
N THR A 94 -20.79 9.85 4.98
CA THR A 94 -22.02 9.12 5.25
C THR A 94 -22.94 9.20 4.03
N HIS A 95 -24.00 8.38 3.96
CA HIS A 95 -24.92 8.36 2.81
C HIS A 95 -25.45 9.75 2.39
N GLY A 96 -25.58 10.70 3.33
CA GLY A 96 -26.02 12.06 3.06
C GLY A 96 -24.89 13.11 2.92
N SER A 97 -23.64 12.76 3.21
CA SER A 97 -22.51 13.70 3.20
C SER A 97 -21.46 13.42 2.12
N VAL A 98 -21.74 12.48 1.20
CA VAL A 98 -20.86 12.22 0.05
C VAL A 98 -20.83 13.47 -0.86
N PRO A 99 -19.66 14.09 -1.08
CA PRO A 99 -19.56 15.26 -1.95
C PRO A 99 -19.87 14.92 -3.41
N ALA A 100 -20.47 15.87 -4.13
CA ALA A 100 -20.76 15.72 -5.55
C ALA A 100 -19.48 15.52 -6.40
N ASP A 101 -18.35 16.07 -5.93
CA ASP A 101 -17.03 16.02 -6.58
C ASP A 101 -16.14 14.83 -6.13
N ARG A 102 -16.72 13.81 -5.46
CA ARG A 102 -16.00 12.63 -4.92
C ARG A 102 -15.00 11.97 -5.86
N LYS A 103 -15.19 12.06 -7.18
CA LYS A 103 -14.28 11.48 -8.19
C LYS A 103 -12.89 12.11 -8.17
N GLN A 104 -12.78 13.38 -7.80
CA GLN A 104 -11.52 14.11 -7.83
C GLN A 104 -10.51 13.66 -6.75
N PRO A 105 -10.89 13.55 -5.45
CA PRO A 105 -9.99 13.00 -4.43
C PRO A 105 -9.69 11.51 -4.66
N LEU A 106 -10.68 10.72 -5.09
CA LEU A 106 -10.48 9.30 -5.39
C LEU A 106 -9.51 9.09 -6.57
N GLY A 107 -9.68 9.81 -7.68
CA GLY A 107 -8.74 9.72 -8.80
C GLY A 107 -7.34 10.27 -8.50
N ARG A 108 -7.20 11.17 -7.52
CA ARG A 108 -5.87 11.59 -7.02
C ARG A 108 -5.23 10.50 -6.17
N TRP A 109 -6.03 9.83 -5.33
CA TRP A 109 -5.59 8.67 -4.57
C TRP A 109 -5.09 7.55 -5.50
N ASP A 110 -5.87 7.20 -6.54
CA ASP A 110 -5.52 6.16 -7.50
C ASP A 110 -4.16 6.43 -8.16
N ARG A 111 -3.94 7.66 -8.63
CA ARG A 111 -2.67 8.05 -9.26
C ARG A 111 -1.48 7.92 -8.32
N PHE A 112 -1.58 8.40 -7.08
CA PHE A 112 -0.47 8.26 -6.12
C PHE A 112 -0.26 6.81 -5.71
N HIS A 113 -1.34 6.01 -5.66
CA HIS A 113 -1.24 4.58 -5.42
C HIS A 113 -0.48 3.88 -6.56
N PHE A 114 -0.82 4.15 -7.83
CA PHE A 114 -0.09 3.60 -8.98
C PHE A 114 1.38 4.03 -9.01
N VAL A 115 1.67 5.31 -8.74
CA VAL A 115 3.06 5.80 -8.63
C VAL A 115 3.83 5.02 -7.57
N ARG A 116 3.23 4.83 -6.39
CA ARG A 116 3.84 4.03 -5.33
C ARG A 116 4.12 2.59 -5.76
N VAL A 117 3.18 1.94 -6.42
CA VAL A 117 3.38 0.57 -6.94
C VAL A 117 4.55 0.54 -7.91
N GLY A 118 4.65 1.51 -8.83
CA GLY A 118 5.79 1.66 -9.74
C GLY A 118 7.12 1.81 -8.99
N VAL A 119 7.18 2.66 -7.97
CA VAL A 119 8.38 2.85 -7.12
C VAL A 119 8.81 1.54 -6.45
N ILE A 120 7.85 0.78 -5.91
CA ILE A 120 8.13 -0.51 -5.26
C ILE A 120 8.65 -1.53 -6.27
N VAL A 121 8.02 -1.64 -7.45
CA VAL A 121 8.46 -2.55 -8.52
C VAL A 121 9.87 -2.22 -8.96
N THR A 122 10.17 -0.94 -9.20
CA THR A 122 11.53 -0.49 -9.55
C THR A 122 12.54 -0.84 -8.46
N ALA A 123 12.20 -0.62 -7.18
CA ALA A 123 13.07 -1.00 -6.07
C ALA A 123 13.38 -2.52 -6.07
N PHE A 124 12.37 -3.36 -6.26
CA PHE A 124 12.57 -4.81 -6.35
C PHE A 124 13.43 -5.21 -7.55
N VAL A 125 13.22 -4.62 -8.72
CA VAL A 125 14.05 -4.87 -9.91
C VAL A 125 15.52 -4.51 -9.63
N LEU A 126 15.77 -3.37 -8.97
CA LEU A 126 17.12 -2.96 -8.59
C LEU A 126 17.77 -3.90 -7.57
N LEU A 127 17.00 -4.44 -6.61
CA LEU A 127 17.50 -5.46 -5.67
C LEU A 127 17.85 -6.77 -6.37
N VAL A 128 17.08 -7.17 -7.38
CA VAL A 128 17.33 -8.40 -8.15
C VAL A 128 18.58 -8.23 -9.03
N ILE A 129 18.69 -7.13 -9.76
CA ILE A 129 19.82 -6.86 -10.66
C ILE A 129 21.10 -6.57 -9.87
N GLY A 130 21.01 -5.80 -8.78
CA GLY A 130 22.17 -5.48 -7.94
C GLY A 130 22.73 -6.66 -7.13
N LYS A 131 22.12 -7.84 -7.25
CA LYS A 131 22.63 -9.10 -6.71
C LYS A 131 23.34 -9.98 -7.75
N GLY A 132 23.25 -9.63 -9.04
CA GLY A 132 23.81 -10.38 -10.16
C GLY A 132 25.28 -10.08 -10.41
#